data_AF-A0A644WS23-F1
#
_entry.id   AF-A0A644WS23-F1
#
_cell.length_a   1.000
_cell.length_b   1.000
_cell.length_c   1.000
_cell.angle_alpha   90.00
_cell.angle_beta   90.00
_cell.angle_gamma   90.00
#
_symmetry.space_group_name_H-M   'P 1'
#
loop_
_entity.id
_entity.type
_entity.pdbx_description
1 polymer ?
#
loop_
_entity_poly.entity_id
_entity_poly.type
_entity_poly.pdbx_seq_one_letter_code
_entity_poly.pdbx_strand_id
1 'polypeptide(L)'
;MYINLDVLNITNGNTSMIDTEFGRMNIEKIEAGKIKLATGKIIATDPILMYDDESYSVHVKPGEYPVFIYVGKTENRKKQTVVAEIRFSDNDPVKWEMALLAGESSKGFGHDEFMGYEVENGLGCFMDESVMEILDVMDEEELEEYENNIRNSVRNSECSCANIVIDKKKGSNIIIFASGWNEGTFPTYYGFDSNNKLSRLVTDFMVIEA
;
A
#
# COMPACT_ATOMS: atom_id res chain seq x y z
N MET A 1 -8.08 -12.35 -14.39
CA MET A 1 -7.74 -11.63 -13.15
C MET A 1 -7.33 -10.24 -13.55
N TYR A 2 -7.84 -9.21 -12.88
CA TYR A 2 -7.40 -7.83 -13.08
C TYR A 2 -5.91 -7.72 -12.74
N ILE A 3 -5.16 -7.04 -13.61
CA ILE A 3 -3.77 -6.67 -13.40
C ILE A 3 -3.37 -5.58 -14.39
N ASN A 4 -2.99 -4.41 -13.90
CA ASN A 4 -2.55 -3.30 -14.74
C ASN A 4 -1.02 -3.25 -14.79
N LEU A 5 -0.42 -3.86 -15.82
CA LEU A 5 1.05 -3.92 -15.94
C LEU A 5 1.67 -2.54 -16.20
N ASP A 6 0.97 -1.64 -16.87
CA ASP A 6 1.46 -0.28 -17.11
C ASP A 6 1.58 0.48 -15.79
N VAL A 7 0.60 0.33 -14.90
CA VAL A 7 0.63 0.90 -13.55
C VAL A 7 1.69 0.26 -12.67
N LEU A 8 1.76 -1.07 -12.62
CA LEU A 8 2.73 -1.76 -11.77
C LEU A 8 4.18 -1.45 -12.21
N ASN A 9 4.44 -1.30 -13.51
CA ASN A 9 5.76 -0.99 -14.03
C ASN A 9 6.21 0.47 -13.79
N ILE A 10 5.32 1.39 -13.40
CA ILE A 10 5.71 2.74 -12.93
C ILE A 10 6.73 2.62 -11.79
N THR A 11 6.62 1.58 -10.96
CA THR A 11 7.50 1.38 -9.80
C THR A 11 8.97 1.10 -10.17
N ASN A 12 9.27 0.80 -11.44
CA ASN A 12 10.64 0.66 -11.96
C ASN A 12 11.35 2.02 -12.09
N GLY A 13 10.59 3.11 -12.21
CA GLY A 13 11.09 4.47 -12.42
C GLY A 13 10.92 5.38 -11.22
N ASN A 14 11.43 6.61 -11.35
CA ASN A 14 11.20 7.69 -10.37
C ASN A 14 10.12 8.67 -10.84
N THR A 15 9.98 8.84 -12.15
CA THR A 15 8.96 9.67 -12.78
C THR A 15 8.40 8.96 -13.99
N SER A 16 7.14 9.24 -14.30
CA SER A 16 6.48 8.71 -15.50
C SER A 16 5.46 9.72 -16.01
N MET A 17 5.30 9.78 -17.32
CA MET A 17 4.19 10.50 -17.95
C MET A 17 3.30 9.48 -18.65
N ILE A 18 2.04 9.43 -18.25
CA ILE A 18 1.05 8.49 -18.78
C ILE A 18 -0.13 9.29 -19.29
N ASP A 19 -0.60 8.93 -20.49
CA ASP A 19 -1.84 9.48 -21.03
C ASP A 19 -3.01 8.71 -20.41
N THR A 20 -3.91 9.44 -19.75
CA THR A 20 -5.12 8.90 -19.12
C THR A 20 -6.36 9.50 -19.79
N GLU A 21 -7.55 8.97 -19.53
CA GLU A 21 -8.80 9.60 -19.99
C GLU A 21 -8.97 11.05 -19.46
N PHE A 22 -8.28 11.39 -18.38
CA PHE A 22 -8.28 12.72 -17.76
C PHE A 22 -7.15 13.62 -18.26
N GLY A 23 -6.42 13.18 -19.28
CA GLY A 23 -5.29 13.88 -19.89
C GLY A 23 -3.94 13.34 -19.42
N ARG A 24 -2.89 14.08 -19.78
CA ARG A 24 -1.50 13.69 -19.50
C ARG A 24 -1.21 13.83 -18.00
N MET A 25 -0.95 12.70 -17.35
CA MET A 25 -0.64 12.61 -15.92
C MET A 25 0.87 12.53 -15.72
N ASN A 26 1.41 13.43 -14.91
CA ASN A 26 2.79 13.34 -14.42
C ASN A 26 2.79 12.63 -13.07
N ILE A 27 3.56 11.56 -12.95
CA ILE A 27 3.67 10.74 -11.76
C ILE A 27 5.03 10.98 -11.10
N GLU A 28 5.00 11.33 -9.83
CA GLU A 28 6.16 11.55 -8.99
C GLU A 28 6.25 10.47 -7.91
N LYS A 29 7.43 9.87 -7.76
CA LYS A 29 7.73 8.95 -6.67
C LYS A 29 8.15 9.71 -5.41
N ILE A 30 7.51 9.42 -4.29
CA ILE A 30 7.78 10.02 -2.98
C ILE A 30 8.09 8.91 -1.98
N GLU A 31 9.14 9.09 -1.17
CA GLU A 31 9.43 8.19 -0.04
C GLU A 31 8.52 8.53 1.14
N ALA A 32 7.64 7.59 1.49
CA ALA A 32 6.72 7.74 2.64
C ALA A 32 7.40 7.40 3.97
N GLY A 33 8.51 6.67 3.93
CA GLY A 33 9.32 6.30 5.10
C GLY A 33 9.85 4.88 4.99
N LYS A 34 10.30 4.33 6.13
CA LYS A 34 10.68 2.91 6.24
C LYS A 34 9.71 2.20 7.17
N ILE A 35 9.15 1.09 6.71
CA ILE A 35 8.30 0.22 7.52
C ILE A 35 9.16 -0.82 8.23
N LYS A 36 8.92 -1.02 9.53
CA LYS A 36 9.54 -2.09 10.31
C LYS A 36 8.66 -3.33 10.27
N LEU A 37 9.16 -4.37 9.60
CA LEU A 37 8.53 -5.68 9.55
C LEU A 37 9.21 -6.60 10.56
N ALA A 38 8.71 -6.61 11.80
CA ALA A 38 9.31 -7.37 12.90
C ALA A 38 9.12 -8.89 12.74
N THR A 39 7.96 -9.32 12.23
CA THR A 39 7.67 -10.73 11.93
C THR A 39 7.91 -11.06 10.46
N GLY A 40 7.87 -10.03 9.59
CA GLY A 40 7.97 -10.21 8.14
C GLY A 40 6.64 -10.55 7.48
N LYS A 41 5.54 -10.54 8.24
CA LYS A 41 4.19 -10.73 7.74
C LYS A 41 3.51 -9.39 7.58
N ILE A 42 2.98 -9.13 6.40
CA ILE A 42 2.54 -7.80 5.98
C ILE A 42 1.03 -7.79 5.88
N ILE A 43 0.41 -6.76 6.45
CA ILE A 43 -1.01 -6.44 6.31
C ILE A 43 -1.11 -5.16 5.48
N ALA A 44 -2.07 -5.12 4.56
CA ALA A 44 -2.56 -3.88 3.98
C ALA A 44 -4.05 -3.75 4.28
N THR A 45 -4.46 -2.60 4.81
CA THR A 45 -5.84 -2.35 5.24
C THR A 45 -6.11 -0.85 5.34
N ASP A 46 -7.36 -0.48 5.60
CA ASP A 46 -7.75 0.85 6.06
C ASP A 46 -7.26 1.05 7.51
N PRO A 47 -6.49 2.11 7.81
CA PRO A 47 -5.92 2.32 9.13
C PRO A 47 -6.94 2.72 10.22
N ILE A 48 -8.22 2.85 9.89
CA ILE A 48 -9.31 3.21 10.81
C ILE A 48 -10.39 2.13 10.84
N LEU A 49 -10.64 1.44 9.71
CA LEU A 49 -11.57 0.32 9.63
C LEU A 49 -10.79 -1.02 9.60
N MET A 50 -10.23 -1.41 10.74
CA MET A 50 -9.52 -2.69 10.88
C MET A 50 -10.18 -3.58 11.94
N TYR A 51 -10.55 -4.79 11.54
CA TYR A 51 -11.15 -5.79 12.43
C TYR A 51 -10.52 -7.15 12.13
N ASP A 52 -9.53 -7.55 12.94
CA ASP A 52 -8.82 -8.83 12.80
C ASP A 52 -8.24 -9.07 11.39
N ASP A 53 -7.76 -8.01 10.73
CA ASP A 53 -7.20 -8.13 9.37
C ASP A 53 -6.01 -9.08 9.33
N GLU A 54 -6.02 -9.94 8.31
CA GLU A 54 -5.01 -10.99 8.16
C GLU A 54 -3.81 -10.52 7.33
N SER A 55 -2.65 -11.06 7.65
CA SER A 55 -1.46 -10.86 6.83
C SER A 55 -1.52 -11.67 5.53
N TYR A 56 -0.94 -11.13 4.47
CA TYR A 56 -0.79 -11.88 3.23
C TYR A 56 0.09 -13.12 3.40
N SER A 57 -0.16 -14.13 2.54
CA SER A 57 0.46 -15.46 2.64
C SER A 57 1.97 -15.51 2.37
N VAL A 58 2.55 -14.53 1.66
CA VAL A 58 4.00 -14.46 1.44
C VAL A 58 4.66 -13.60 2.52
N HIS A 59 5.61 -14.21 3.23
CA HIS A 59 6.38 -13.56 4.27
C HIS A 59 7.74 -13.11 3.75
N VAL A 60 8.26 -12.02 4.32
CA VAL A 60 9.61 -11.51 4.05
C VAL A 60 10.53 -11.71 5.24
N LYS A 61 11.83 -11.45 5.05
CA LYS A 61 12.76 -11.45 6.18
C LYS A 61 12.42 -10.27 7.10
N PRO A 62 12.47 -10.45 8.43
CA PRO A 62 12.36 -9.32 9.34
C PRO A 62 13.40 -8.24 9.04
N GLY A 63 12.98 -6.97 9.10
CA GLY A 63 13.84 -5.85 8.74
C GLY A 63 13.09 -4.54 8.55
N GLU A 64 13.81 -3.53 8.07
CA GLU A 64 13.23 -2.25 7.68
C GLU A 64 13.29 -2.10 6.16
N TYR A 65 12.16 -1.75 5.56
CA TYR A 65 12.02 -1.65 4.10
C TYR A 65 11.47 -0.27 3.73
N PRO A 66 12.02 0.40 2.71
CA PRO A 66 11.47 1.67 2.26
C PRO A 66 10.08 1.46 1.64
N VAL A 67 9.19 2.39 1.95
CA VAL A 67 7.86 2.51 1.37
C VAL A 67 7.80 3.75 0.51
N PHE A 68 7.30 3.59 -0.70
CA PHE A 68 7.11 4.66 -1.66
C PHE A 68 5.65 4.82 -2.02
N ILE A 69 5.23 6.03 -2.32
CA ILE A 69 3.96 6.32 -2.98
C ILE A 69 4.24 7.01 -4.30
N TYR A 70 3.36 6.79 -5.27
CA TYR A 70 3.48 7.35 -6.60
C TYR A 70 2.27 8.23 -6.83
N VAL A 71 2.50 9.54 -6.89
CA VAL A 71 1.44 10.54 -6.91
C VAL A 71 1.32 11.11 -8.31
N GLY A 72 0.17 10.88 -8.93
CA GLY A 72 -0.20 11.39 -10.24
C GLY A 72 -0.81 12.78 -10.16
N LYS A 73 -0.44 13.66 -11.09
CA LYS A 73 -1.04 14.99 -11.26
C LYS A 73 -1.31 15.27 -12.74
N THR A 74 -2.58 15.58 -13.05
CA THR A 74 -2.98 16.20 -14.32
C THR A 74 -3.16 17.71 -14.13
N GLU A 75 -3.07 18.51 -15.20
CA GLU A 75 -3.11 19.98 -15.12
C GLU A 75 -4.30 20.55 -14.34
N ASN A 76 -5.48 19.94 -14.47
CA ASN A 76 -6.75 20.47 -13.95
C ASN A 76 -7.37 19.63 -12.82
N ARG A 77 -6.62 18.74 -12.18
CA ARG A 77 -7.12 17.90 -11.07
C ARG A 77 -6.21 17.92 -9.86
N LYS A 78 -6.78 17.49 -8.74
CA LYS A 78 -6.03 17.22 -7.52
C LYS A 78 -5.03 16.09 -7.76
N LYS A 79 -3.96 16.08 -6.96
CA LYS A 79 -3.02 14.96 -6.89
C LYS A 79 -3.79 13.71 -6.45
N GLN A 80 -3.45 12.56 -7.03
CA GLN A 80 -4.02 11.26 -6.69
C GLN A 80 -2.90 10.26 -6.46
N THR A 81 -2.97 9.48 -5.39
CA THR A 81 -2.06 8.34 -5.19
C THR A 81 -2.44 7.24 -6.18
N VAL A 82 -1.50 6.90 -7.08
CA VAL A 82 -1.70 5.87 -8.11
C VAL A 82 -1.36 4.50 -7.55
N VAL A 83 -0.20 4.37 -6.90
CA VAL A 83 0.22 3.14 -6.22
C VAL A 83 0.98 3.43 -4.93
N ALA A 84 0.97 2.47 -4.01
CA ALA A 84 1.85 2.41 -2.84
C ALA A 84 2.71 1.13 -2.92
N GLU A 85 4.01 1.25 -2.61
CA GLU A 85 5.02 0.20 -2.80
C GLU A 85 5.82 -0.04 -1.52
N ILE A 86 5.96 -1.29 -1.07
CA ILE A 86 7.09 -1.72 -0.22
C ILE A 86 8.17 -2.29 -1.14
N ARG A 87 9.41 -1.80 -1.00
CA ARG A 87 10.56 -2.27 -1.80
C ARG A 87 11.50 -3.14 -0.98
N PHE A 88 11.68 -4.39 -1.41
CA PHE A 88 12.55 -5.38 -0.77
C PHE A 88 13.92 -5.51 -1.43
N SER A 89 14.04 -5.10 -2.70
CA SER A 89 15.31 -5.08 -3.44
C SER A 89 15.32 -4.00 -4.53
N ASP A 90 16.51 -3.68 -5.05
CA ASP A 90 16.66 -2.75 -6.18
C ASP A 90 16.47 -3.42 -7.55
N ASN A 91 16.22 -4.75 -7.61
CA ASN A 91 15.98 -5.44 -8.86
C ASN A 91 14.55 -5.16 -9.37
N ASP A 92 14.39 -4.93 -10.66
CA ASP A 92 13.05 -4.74 -11.21
C ASP A 92 12.25 -6.05 -11.26
N PRO A 93 10.95 -6.02 -10.88
CA PRO A 93 10.06 -7.13 -11.08
C PRO A 93 9.82 -7.38 -12.57
N VAL A 94 9.89 -8.66 -12.96
CA VAL A 94 9.57 -9.14 -14.32
C VAL A 94 8.32 -10.01 -14.34
N LYS A 95 7.78 -10.32 -13.16
CA LYS A 95 6.58 -11.13 -12.96
C LYS A 95 5.78 -10.55 -11.80
N TRP A 96 4.46 -10.52 -11.94
CA TRP A 96 3.54 -10.03 -10.94
C TRP A 96 2.52 -11.10 -10.59
N GLU A 97 2.20 -11.25 -9.31
CA GLU A 97 1.17 -12.14 -8.78
C GLU A 97 0.32 -11.38 -7.77
N MET A 98 -0.98 -11.64 -7.74
CA MET A 98 -1.87 -11.03 -6.74
C MET A 98 -1.46 -11.46 -5.33
N ALA A 99 -1.40 -10.50 -4.41
CA ALA A 99 -1.20 -10.76 -3.00
C ALA A 99 -2.51 -11.26 -2.39
N LEU A 100 -2.46 -12.47 -1.83
CA LEU A 100 -3.61 -13.20 -1.32
C LEU A 100 -3.34 -13.63 0.12
N LEU A 101 -4.39 -13.68 0.92
CA LEU A 101 -4.39 -14.22 2.28
C LEU A 101 -4.22 -15.75 2.25
N ALA A 102 -3.98 -16.34 3.41
CA ALA A 102 -3.83 -17.79 3.51
C ALA A 102 -5.14 -18.52 3.14
N GLY A 103 -5.09 -19.38 2.13
CA GLY A 103 -6.25 -20.17 1.68
C GLY A 103 -7.06 -19.52 0.56
N GLU A 104 -6.81 -18.24 0.24
CA GLU A 104 -7.39 -17.58 -0.92
C GLU A 104 -6.78 -18.07 -2.24
N SER A 105 -7.51 -17.86 -3.34
CA SER A 105 -7.07 -18.27 -4.68
C SER A 105 -7.75 -17.43 -5.76
N SER A 106 -6.95 -16.81 -6.62
CA SER A 106 -7.43 -16.11 -7.83
C SER A 106 -7.69 -17.04 -9.03
N LYS A 107 -7.61 -18.37 -8.84
CA LYS A 107 -7.86 -19.36 -9.89
C LYS A 107 -9.29 -19.23 -10.42
N GLY A 108 -9.40 -18.98 -11.72
CA GLY A 108 -10.70 -18.87 -12.42
C GLY A 108 -11.20 -17.44 -12.55
N PHE A 109 -10.50 -16.45 -11.99
CA PHE A 109 -10.88 -15.05 -12.10
C PHE A 109 -10.87 -14.56 -13.56
N GLY A 110 -12.00 -13.97 -13.99
CA GLY A 110 -12.16 -13.22 -15.22
C GLY A 110 -11.27 -11.98 -15.28
N HIS A 111 -11.17 -11.33 -16.44
CA HIS A 111 -10.17 -10.27 -16.68
C HIS A 111 -10.28 -9.07 -15.74
N ASP A 112 -11.46 -8.74 -15.21
CA ASP A 112 -11.66 -7.60 -14.28
C ASP A 112 -11.88 -8.05 -12.83
N GLU A 113 -11.72 -9.34 -12.53
CA GLU A 113 -11.93 -9.87 -11.18
C GLU A 113 -10.62 -9.87 -10.38
N PHE A 114 -10.71 -9.42 -9.14
CA PHE A 114 -9.59 -9.38 -8.18
C PHE A 114 -10.06 -9.56 -6.74
N MET A 115 -9.11 -9.85 -5.87
CA MET A 115 -9.24 -9.68 -4.42
C MET A 115 -8.40 -8.47 -4.01
N GLY A 116 -8.83 -7.77 -2.98
CA GLY A 116 -8.18 -6.57 -2.46
C GLY A 116 -8.69 -6.26 -1.06
N TYR A 117 -8.07 -5.28 -0.41
CA TYR A 117 -8.55 -4.79 0.88
C TYR A 117 -9.50 -3.61 0.67
N GLU A 118 -10.47 -3.48 1.57
CA GLU A 118 -11.47 -2.41 1.55
C GLU A 118 -10.88 -1.13 2.17
N VAL A 119 -11.22 0.01 1.58
CA VAL A 119 -10.91 1.34 2.10
C VAL A 119 -12.19 2.13 2.18
N GLU A 120 -12.50 2.62 3.38
CA GLU A 120 -13.72 3.37 3.69
C GLU A 120 -13.41 4.80 4.15
N ASN A 121 -12.19 5.05 4.63
CA ASN A 121 -11.79 6.34 5.20
C ASN A 121 -10.92 7.19 4.29
N GLY A 122 -10.76 6.82 3.02
CA GLY A 122 -9.83 7.53 2.13
C GLY A 122 -8.38 7.15 2.31
N LEU A 123 -8.07 6.17 3.16
CA LEU A 123 -6.71 5.85 3.60
C LEU A 123 -6.44 4.35 3.47
N GLY A 124 -5.29 4.01 2.90
CA GLY A 124 -4.70 2.69 3.04
C GLY A 124 -3.44 2.76 3.90
N CYS A 125 -3.02 1.62 4.42
CA CYS A 125 -1.75 1.51 5.13
C CYS A 125 -1.05 0.18 4.87
N PHE A 126 0.24 0.16 5.21
CA PHE A 126 1.01 -1.08 5.41
C PHE A 126 1.45 -1.17 6.86
N MET A 127 1.37 -2.38 7.43
CA MET A 127 1.87 -2.69 8.76
C MET A 127 2.40 -4.14 8.85
N ASP A 128 3.18 -4.41 9.90
CA ASP A 128 3.53 -5.79 10.29
C ASP A 128 2.40 -6.37 11.14
N GLU A 129 2.18 -7.70 11.10
CA GLU A 129 1.12 -8.33 11.93
C GLU A 129 1.25 -8.00 13.42
N SER A 130 2.48 -7.80 13.92
CA SER A 130 2.71 -7.48 15.33
C SER A 130 2.20 -6.09 15.73
N VAL A 131 1.82 -5.24 14.77
CA VAL A 131 1.11 -3.99 15.03
C VAL A 131 -0.35 -4.25 15.36
N MET A 132 -1.02 -5.19 14.68
CA MET A 132 -2.40 -5.55 15.01
C MET A 132 -2.54 -6.02 16.46
N GLU A 133 -1.62 -6.87 16.93
CA GLU A 133 -1.59 -7.30 18.34
C GLU A 133 -1.50 -6.15 19.35
N ILE A 134 -0.94 -5.00 18.95
CA ILE A 134 -0.85 -3.80 19.80
C ILE A 134 -2.18 -3.02 19.75
N LEU A 135 -2.79 -2.92 18.57
CA LEU A 135 -4.05 -2.20 18.37
C LEU A 135 -5.22 -2.95 19.03
N ASP A 136 -5.22 -4.30 19.00
CA ASP A 136 -6.26 -5.15 19.59
C ASP A 136 -6.40 -5.01 21.12
N VAL A 137 -5.37 -4.49 21.79
CA VAL A 137 -5.36 -4.29 23.25
C VAL A 137 -5.52 -2.84 23.67
N MET A 138 -5.66 -1.91 22.73
CA MET A 138 -5.96 -0.50 23.02
C MET A 138 -7.37 -0.36 23.56
N ASP A 139 -7.55 0.53 24.54
CA ASP A 139 -8.89 0.92 24.98
C ASP A 139 -9.53 1.96 24.04
N GLU A 140 -10.80 2.32 24.30
CA GLU A 140 -11.55 3.27 23.46
C GLU A 140 -10.87 4.65 23.38
N GLU A 141 -10.27 5.14 24.47
CA GLU A 141 -9.61 6.46 24.49
C GLU A 141 -8.30 6.41 23.69
N GLU A 142 -7.53 5.32 23.82
CA GLU A 142 -6.31 5.10 23.03
C GLU A 142 -6.59 4.96 21.54
N LEU A 143 -7.67 4.25 21.15
CA LEU A 143 -8.11 4.13 19.76
C LEU A 143 -8.56 5.48 19.18
N GLU A 144 -9.30 6.27 19.95
CA GLU A 144 -9.66 7.63 19.52
C GLU A 144 -8.43 8.52 19.32
N GLU A 145 -7.42 8.44 20.19
CA GLU A 145 -6.16 9.16 20.02
C GLU A 145 -5.40 8.69 18.76
N TYR A 146 -5.35 7.37 18.53
CA TYR A 146 -4.74 6.75 17.36
C TYR A 146 -5.39 7.25 16.06
N GLU A 147 -6.72 7.18 15.94
CA GLU A 147 -7.44 7.64 14.76
C GLU A 147 -7.24 9.14 14.51
N ASN A 148 -7.32 9.95 15.56
CA ASN A 148 -7.08 11.39 15.47
C ASN A 148 -5.65 11.69 15.00
N ASN A 149 -4.67 10.95 15.50
CA ASN A 149 -3.28 11.09 15.10
C ASN A 149 -3.08 10.72 13.62
N ILE A 150 -3.71 9.64 13.14
CA ILE A 150 -3.71 9.26 11.71
C ILE A 150 -4.26 10.39 10.85
N ARG A 151 -5.48 10.85 11.14
CA ARG A 151 -6.16 11.86 10.34
C ARG A 151 -5.36 13.16 10.31
N ASN A 152 -4.84 13.60 11.45
CA ASN A 152 -4.03 14.81 11.54
C ASN A 152 -2.69 14.68 10.80
N SER A 153 -2.01 13.54 10.93
CA SER A 153 -0.71 13.30 10.29
C SER A 153 -0.82 13.31 8.77
N VAL A 154 -1.83 12.62 8.22
CA VAL A 154 -2.06 12.58 6.76
C VAL A 154 -2.52 13.94 6.24
N ARG A 155 -3.44 14.62 6.95
CA ARG A 155 -3.93 15.95 6.56
C ARG A 155 -2.84 17.02 6.51
N ASN A 156 -1.86 16.94 7.41
CA ASN A 156 -0.75 17.89 7.49
C ASN A 156 0.43 17.50 6.59
N SER A 157 0.35 16.37 5.89
CA SER A 157 1.38 15.90 4.95
C SER A 157 1.20 16.53 3.57
N GLU A 158 2.28 17.01 2.96
CA GLU A 158 2.28 17.55 1.60
C GLU A 158 1.94 16.50 0.53
N CYS A 159 2.17 15.22 0.86
CA CYS A 159 2.00 14.09 -0.05
C CYS A 159 0.88 13.14 0.39
N SER A 160 0.07 13.55 1.38
CA SER A 160 -1.03 12.75 1.92
C SER A 160 -0.60 11.35 2.37
N CYS A 161 0.58 11.25 2.97
CA CYS A 161 1.10 10.04 3.60
C CYS A 161 1.76 10.35 4.95
N ALA A 162 1.84 9.35 5.83
CA ALA A 162 2.44 9.48 7.15
C ALA A 162 3.18 8.20 7.55
N ASN A 163 4.26 8.36 8.32
CA ASN A 163 4.95 7.28 9.01
C ASN A 163 4.76 7.48 10.52
N ILE A 164 3.97 6.63 11.16
CA ILE A 164 3.57 6.79 12.56
C ILE A 164 4.11 5.62 13.38
N VAL A 165 4.86 5.95 14.44
CA VAL A 165 5.32 4.96 15.43
C VAL A 165 4.16 4.65 16.38
N ILE A 166 3.77 3.38 16.44
CA ILE A 166 2.67 2.88 17.28
C ILE A 166 3.19 2.41 18.64
N ASP A 167 4.33 1.73 18.67
CA ASP A 167 5.00 1.33 19.91
C ASP A 167 6.46 1.81 19.88
N LYS A 168 6.78 2.79 20.74
CA LYS A 168 8.13 3.36 20.84
C LYS A 168 9.17 2.38 21.38
N LYS A 169 8.76 1.45 22.25
CA LYS A 169 9.66 0.47 22.86
C LYS A 169 10.05 -0.61 21.84
N LYS A 170 9.08 -1.10 21.06
CA LYS A 170 9.34 -2.04 19.97
C LYS A 170 9.83 -1.34 18.70
N GLY A 171 9.59 -0.04 18.55
CA GLY A 171 9.82 0.72 17.33
C GLY A 171 8.87 0.31 16.19
N SER A 172 7.72 -0.28 16.52
CA SER A 172 6.72 -0.71 15.53
C SER A 172 6.03 0.52 14.95
N ASN A 173 5.83 0.53 13.64
CA ASN A 173 5.25 1.66 12.93
C ASN A 173 4.28 1.20 11.83
N ILE A 174 3.43 2.13 11.40
CA ILE A 174 2.56 2.00 10.23
C ILE A 174 2.92 3.07 9.21
N ILE A 175 2.83 2.71 7.94
CA ILE A 175 2.92 3.68 6.83
C ILE A 175 1.54 3.84 6.22
N ILE A 176 1.01 5.06 6.26
CA ILE A 176 -0.34 5.41 5.81
C ILE A 176 -0.24 6.29 4.57
N PHE A 177 -1.20 6.14 3.66
CA PHE A 177 -1.30 6.91 2.43
C PHE A 177 -2.76 7.07 2.00
N ALA A 178 -3.08 8.20 1.38
CA ALA A 178 -4.40 8.41 0.78
C ALA A 178 -4.64 7.42 -0.37
N SER A 179 -5.82 6.81 -0.42
CA SER A 179 -6.29 6.04 -1.57
C SER A 179 -6.71 7.01 -2.69
N GLY A 180 -6.29 6.76 -3.92
CA GLY A 180 -6.49 7.69 -5.04
C GLY A 180 -7.96 8.08 -5.31
N TRP A 181 -8.90 7.16 -5.00
CA TRP A 181 -10.35 7.32 -5.20
C TRP A 181 -11.16 7.48 -3.92
N ASN A 182 -10.51 7.73 -2.78
CA ASN A 182 -11.12 7.77 -1.44
C ASN A 182 -11.63 6.39 -0.97
N GLU A 183 -12.72 5.88 -1.52
CA GLU A 183 -13.34 4.62 -1.06
C GLU A 183 -13.28 3.55 -2.14
N GLY A 184 -13.20 2.28 -1.74
CA GLY A 184 -13.24 1.13 -2.64
C GLY A 184 -12.36 -0.03 -2.22
N THR A 185 -12.39 -1.10 -3.00
CA THR A 185 -11.55 -2.28 -2.80
C THR A 185 -10.36 -2.23 -3.75
N PHE A 186 -9.14 -2.34 -3.22
CA PHE A 186 -7.91 -2.18 -4.00
C PHE A 186 -7.02 -3.43 -3.96
N PRO A 187 -6.58 -3.95 -5.12
CA PRO A 187 -5.73 -5.12 -5.18
C PRO A 187 -4.28 -4.77 -4.86
N THR A 188 -3.61 -5.75 -4.24
CA THR A 188 -2.17 -5.70 -3.98
C THR A 188 -1.48 -6.81 -4.75
N TYR A 189 -0.23 -6.59 -5.18
CA TYR A 189 0.54 -7.52 -5.99
C TYR A 189 1.97 -7.68 -5.48
N TYR A 190 2.45 -8.92 -5.53
CA TYR A 190 3.85 -9.28 -5.41
C TYR A 190 4.57 -9.13 -6.74
N GLY A 191 5.65 -8.36 -6.76
CA GLY A 191 6.56 -8.26 -7.89
C GLY A 191 7.81 -9.12 -7.67
N PHE A 192 8.07 -10.06 -8.58
CA PHE A 192 9.22 -10.97 -8.54
C PHE A 192 10.25 -10.61 -9.60
N ASP A 193 11.53 -10.59 -9.21
CA ASP A 193 12.65 -10.32 -10.12
C ASP A 193 12.96 -11.51 -11.05
N SER A 194 13.94 -11.34 -11.94
CA SER A 194 14.38 -12.36 -12.90
C SER A 194 14.94 -13.64 -12.26
N ASN A 195 15.25 -13.60 -10.96
CA ASN A 195 15.69 -14.76 -10.17
C ASN A 195 14.53 -15.34 -9.33
N ASN A 196 13.29 -14.94 -9.60
CA ASN A 196 12.09 -15.33 -8.85
C ASN A 196 12.17 -14.97 -7.36
N LYS A 197 12.87 -13.88 -7.01
CA LYS A 197 12.90 -13.32 -5.65
C LYS A 197 11.90 -12.18 -5.55
N LEU A 198 11.21 -12.09 -4.42
CA LEU A 198 10.31 -10.98 -4.15
C LEU A 198 11.11 -9.68 -4.12
N SER A 199 10.70 -8.73 -4.97
CA SER A 199 11.31 -7.41 -5.06
C SER A 199 10.39 -6.31 -4.53
N ARG A 200 9.07 -6.43 -4.77
CA ARG A 200 8.09 -5.40 -4.40
C ARG A 200 6.79 -5.99 -3.90
N LEU A 201 6.10 -5.24 -3.04
CA LEU A 201 4.67 -5.38 -2.77
C LEU A 201 4.00 -4.07 -3.17
N VAL A 202 3.00 -4.11 -4.04
CA VAL A 202 2.39 -2.89 -4.60
C VAL A 202 0.88 -2.95 -4.53
N THR A 203 0.26 -1.95 -3.90
CA THR A 203 -1.19 -1.70 -4.01
C THR A 203 -1.46 -0.81 -5.21
N ASP A 204 -2.36 -1.23 -6.08
CA ASP A 204 -2.88 -0.44 -7.19
C ASP A 204 -4.20 0.22 -6.79
N PHE A 205 -4.24 1.56 -6.78
CA PHE A 205 -5.45 2.32 -6.47
C PHE A 205 -6.40 2.50 -7.66
N MET A 206 -6.11 1.87 -8.80
CA MET A 206 -6.94 1.91 -10.01
C MET A 206 -7.24 3.33 -10.50
N VAL A 207 -6.30 4.25 -10.27
CA VAL A 207 -6.39 5.65 -10.75
C VAL A 207 -6.20 5.73 -12.26
N ILE A 208 -5.45 4.79 -12.82
CA ILE A 208 -5.18 4.67 -14.25
C ILE A 208 -5.87 3.38 -14.72
N GLU A 209 -6.63 3.49 -15.79
CA GLU A 209 -7.34 2.37 -16.41
C GLU A 209 -6.36 1.29 -16.92
N ALA A 210 -6.81 0.03 -16.93
CA ALA A 210 -6.04 -1.13 -17.38
C ALA A 210 -6.22 -1.42 -18.88
#